data_AF-A0AAJ1BGJ8-F1
#
_entry.id   AF-A0AAJ1BGJ8-F1
#
_cell.length_a   1.000
_cell.length_b   1.000
_cell.length_c   1.000
_cell.angle_alpha   90.00
_cell.angle_beta   90.00
_cell.angle_gamma   90.00
#
_symmetry.space_group_name_H-M   'P 1'
#
loop_
_entity.id
_entity.type
_entity.pdbx_description
1 polymer ?
#
loop_
_entity_poly.entity_id
_entity_poly.type
_entity_poly.pdbx_seq_one_letter_code
_entity_poly.pdbx_strand_id
1 'polypeptide(L)'
;MKTLLYQGYVLTNSDGKTNSWKLTIGDEVRIGSLFELRRQVAFFQQLGILPPVKEYASGEAGFKLRGKPGEKPRKAAGSLKIKR
;
A
#
# COMPACT_ATOMS: atom_id res chain seq x y z
N MET A 1 11.17 -1.17 -21.08
CA MET A 1 10.33 -0.98 -19.88
C MET A 1 11.15 -0.21 -18.84
N LYS A 2 10.69 0.96 -18.39
CA LYS A 2 11.34 1.78 -17.36
C LYS A 2 10.49 1.78 -16.09
N THR A 3 11.14 1.72 -14.93
CA THR A 3 10.50 1.78 -13.61
C THR A 3 11.21 2.81 -12.75
N LEU A 4 10.46 3.59 -11.99
CA LEU A 4 10.98 4.64 -11.12
C LEU A 4 10.25 4.60 -9.77
N LEU A 5 11.02 4.63 -8.69
CA LEU A 5 10.51 4.76 -7.32
C LEU A 5 10.48 6.25 -6.95
N TYR A 6 9.33 6.74 -6.53
CA TYR A 6 9.16 8.13 -6.08
C TYR A 6 8.37 8.18 -4.79
N GLN A 7 9.01 8.61 -3.69
CA GLN A 7 8.38 8.70 -2.36
C GLN A 7 7.70 7.40 -1.93
N GLY A 8 8.32 6.26 -2.33
CA GLY A 8 7.81 4.91 -2.13
C GLY A 8 6.58 4.52 -2.96
N TYR A 9 6.24 5.27 -4.00
CA TYR A 9 5.35 4.84 -5.07
C TYR A 9 6.13 4.33 -6.27
N VAL A 10 5.59 3.31 -6.94
CA VAL A 10 6.14 2.77 -8.18
C VAL A 10 5.47 3.44 -9.38
N LEU A 11 6.29 4.04 -10.24
CA LEU A 11 5.91 4.53 -11.54
C LEU A 11 6.53 3.65 -12.62
N THR A 12 5.72 3.17 -13.56
CA THR A 12 6.18 2.32 -14.66
C THR A 12 5.90 2.95 -16.02
N ASN A 13 6.72 2.63 -17.00
CA ASN A 13 6.56 3.09 -18.38
C ASN A 13 6.99 1.97 -19.33
N SER A 14 6.01 1.35 -19.98
CA SER A 14 6.24 0.29 -20.97
C SER A 14 6.74 0.85 -22.30
N ASP A 15 6.18 1.99 -22.72
CA ASP A 15 6.23 2.47 -24.10
C ASP A 15 7.37 3.46 -24.35
N GLY A 16 8.03 3.93 -23.30
CA GLY A 16 9.15 4.87 -23.36
C GLY A 16 8.76 6.32 -23.65
N LYS A 17 7.47 6.62 -23.85
CA LYS A 17 6.98 7.99 -24.09
C LYS A 17 6.90 8.76 -22.78
N THR A 18 7.13 10.07 -22.82
CA THR A 18 7.08 10.94 -21.62
C THR A 18 5.71 11.03 -20.96
N ASN A 19 4.65 10.68 -21.68
CA ASN A 19 3.25 10.90 -21.28
C ASN A 19 2.51 9.59 -20.95
N SER A 20 3.23 8.47 -20.96
CA SER A 20 2.70 7.11 -20.75
C SER A 20 3.20 6.49 -19.45
N TRP A 21 3.47 7.31 -18.44
CA TRP A 21 3.82 6.79 -17.12
C TRP A 21 2.58 6.31 -16.41
N LYS A 22 2.71 5.23 -15.66
CA LYS A 22 1.64 4.58 -14.92
C LYS A 22 1.98 4.60 -13.44
N LEU A 23 1.14 5.26 -12.64
CA LEU A 23 1.22 5.34 -11.19
C LEU A 23 0.15 4.43 -10.60
N THR A 24 0.52 3.63 -9.60
CA THR A 24 -0.42 2.78 -8.86
C THR A 24 -0.45 3.21 -7.40
N ILE A 25 -1.64 3.57 -6.90
CA ILE A 25 -1.88 3.94 -5.50
C ILE A 25 -3.04 3.08 -5.00
N GLY A 26 -2.73 2.10 -4.15
CA GLY A 26 -3.74 1.12 -3.71
C GLY A 26 -4.30 0.35 -4.92
N ASP A 27 -5.62 0.43 -5.11
CA ASP A 27 -6.33 -0.21 -6.23
C ASP A 27 -6.50 0.74 -7.44
N GLU A 28 -6.09 2.01 -7.31
CA GLU A 28 -6.25 3.00 -8.37
C GLU A 28 -4.99 3.08 -9.24
N VAL A 29 -5.22 3.09 -10.55
CA VAL A 29 -4.17 3.22 -11.55
C VAL A 29 -4.41 4.50 -12.33
N ARG A 30 -3.39 5.34 -12.42
CA ARG A 30 -3.41 6.57 -13.22
C ARG A 30 -2.31 6.56 -14.27
N ILE A 31 -2.63 7.10 -15.44
CA ILE A 31 -1.70 7.22 -16.57
C ILE A 31 -1.55 8.70 -16.91
N GLY A 32 -0.32 9.16 -17.12
CA GLY A 32 -0.04 10.55 -17.49
C GLY A 32 1.43 10.82 -17.68
N SER A 33 1.80 12.11 -17.76
CA SER A 33 3.21 12.49 -17.76
C SER A 33 3.84 12.30 -16.39
N LEU A 34 5.15 12.07 -16.37
CA LEU A 34 5.90 11.91 -15.12
C LEU A 34 5.72 13.12 -14.18
N PHE A 35 5.68 14.34 -14.72
CA PHE A 35 5.50 15.56 -13.94
C PHE A 35 4.11 15.65 -13.30
N GLU A 36 3.06 15.34 -14.06
CA GLU A 36 1.68 15.33 -13.56
C GLU A 36 1.52 14.33 -12.41
N LEU A 37 2.03 13.11 -12.60
CA LEU A 37 1.93 12.05 -11.60
C LEU A 37 2.67 12.41 -10.31
N ARG A 38 3.87 13.02 -10.41
CA ARG A 38 4.60 13.48 -9.22
C ARG A 38 3.89 14.61 -8.49
N ARG A 39 3.33 15.58 -9.22
CA ARG A 39 2.52 16.66 -8.63
C ARG A 39 1.30 16.08 -7.90
N GLN A 40 0.64 15.10 -8.50
CA GLN A 40 -0.55 14.48 -7.93
C GLN A 40 -0.24 13.70 -6.65
N VAL A 41 0.87 12.95 -6.62
CA VAL A 41 1.37 12.31 -5.38
C VAL A 41 1.62 13.36 -4.29
N ALA A 42 2.35 14.43 -4.60
CA ALA A 42 2.64 15.48 -3.63
C ALA A 42 1.35 16.13 -3.09
N PHE A 43 0.38 16.40 -3.96
CA PHE A 43 -0.92 16.96 -3.58
C PHE A 43 -1.70 16.05 -2.64
N PHE A 44 -1.83 14.76 -2.96
CA PHE A 44 -2.55 13.83 -2.10
C PHE A 44 -1.82 13.55 -0.78
N GLN A 45 -0.49 13.64 -0.77
CA GLN A 45 0.31 13.56 0.44
C GLN A 45 0.06 14.76 1.35
N GLN A 46 -0.01 15.97 0.79
CA GLN A 46 -0.37 17.18 1.53
C GLN A 46 -1.78 17.11 2.14
N LEU A 47 -2.72 16.46 1.43
CA LEU A 47 -4.08 16.23 1.95
C LEU A 47 -4.15 15.13 3.01
N GLY A 48 -3.10 14.31 3.17
CA GLY A 48 -3.10 13.18 4.11
C GLY A 48 -4.04 12.03 3.74
N ILE A 49 -4.47 11.96 2.48
CA ILE A 49 -5.43 10.94 1.99
C ILE A 49 -4.74 9.76 1.32
N LEU A 50 -3.43 9.84 1.07
CA LEU A 50 -2.70 8.72 0.52
C LEU A 50 -2.63 7.58 1.54
N PRO A 51 -2.83 6.33 1.11
CA PRO A 51 -2.60 5.19 1.98
C PRO A 51 -1.15 5.21 2.46
N PRO A 52 -0.87 4.71 3.68
CA PRO A 52 0.49 4.61 4.16
C PRO A 52 1.31 3.84 3.13
N VAL A 53 2.34 4.50 2.63
CA VAL A 53 3.25 3.93 1.65
C VAL A 53 3.79 2.66 2.27
N LYS A 54 3.48 1.50 1.66
CA LYS A 54 4.18 0.28 2.02
C LYS A 54 5.63 0.58 1.69
N GLU A 55 6.46 0.81 2.71
CA GLU A 55 7.89 0.67 2.54
C GLU A 55 8.05 -0.64 1.79
N TYR A 56 8.58 -0.58 0.58
CA TYR A 56 9.04 -1.79 -0.08
C TYR A 56 10.22 -2.23 0.77
N ALA A 57 9.89 -2.92 1.87
CA ALA A 57 10.83 -3.64 2.68
C ALA A 57 11.60 -4.46 1.66
N SER A 58 12.90 -4.21 1.59
CA SER A 58 13.86 -5.17 1.11
C SER A 58 13.63 -6.45 1.94
N GLY A 59 12.72 -7.30 1.49
CA GLY A 59 12.28 -8.50 2.22
C GLY A 59 10.84 -8.42 2.75
N GLU A 60 10.02 -9.31 2.20
CA GLU A 60 8.82 -9.91 2.79
C GLU A 60 7.46 -9.20 2.60
N ALA A 61 6.72 -9.72 1.62
CA ALA A 61 5.35 -9.42 1.32
C ALA A 61 4.41 -9.75 2.51
N GLY A 62 3.77 -8.73 3.07
CA GLY A 62 2.64 -8.87 3.99
C GLY A 62 1.34 -8.34 3.38
N PHE A 63 0.62 -9.18 2.63
CA PHE A 63 -0.78 -8.93 2.28
C PHE A 63 -1.65 -9.27 3.51
N LYS A 64 -2.23 -8.29 4.20
CA LYS A 64 -3.23 -8.54 5.26
C LYS A 64 -4.63 -8.19 4.76
N LEU A 65 -5.44 -9.25 4.69
CA LEU A 65 -6.83 -9.32 4.27
C LEU A 65 -7.73 -8.40 5.10
N ARG A 66 -8.72 -7.82 4.41
CA ARG A 66 -9.90 -7.13 4.97
C ARG A 66 -10.53 -8.01 6.06
N GLY A 67 -10.49 -7.56 7.32
CA GLY A 67 -11.18 -8.23 8.42
C GLY A 67 -12.70 -8.23 8.16
N LYS A 68 -13.32 -9.41 8.19
CA LYS A 68 -14.79 -9.53 8.27
C LYS A 68 -15.23 -9.25 9.72
N PRO A 69 -16.28 -8.45 9.95
CA PRO A 69 -16.77 -8.18 11.29
C PRO A 69 -17.72 -9.31 11.74
N GLY A 70 -17.51 -9.80 12.96
CA GLY A 70 -18.55 -10.47 13.74
C GLY A 70 -18.34 -11.96 14.00
N GLU A 71 -17.57 -12.29 15.04
CA GLU A 71 -17.90 -13.45 15.87
C GLU A 71 -17.53 -13.16 17.34
N LYS A 72 -18.53 -13.28 18.22
CA LYS A 72 -18.48 -12.90 19.65
C LYS A 72 -17.53 -13.80 20.46
N PRO A 73 -16.96 -13.32 21.57
CA PRO A 73 -16.00 -14.07 22.37
C PRO A 73 -16.72 -15.19 23.14
N ARG A 74 -16.28 -16.44 22.97
CA ARG A 74 -16.67 -17.52 23.90
C ARG A 74 -15.68 -17.54 25.07
N LYS A 75 -16.15 -17.10 26.24
CA LYS A 75 -15.55 -17.45 27.53
C LYS A 75 -15.82 -18.94 27.82
N ALA A 76 -14.78 -19.69 28.18
CA ALA A 76 -14.84 -20.88 29.02
C ALA A 76 -13.40 -21.13 29.53
N ALA A 77 -13.11 -20.81 30.79
CA ALA A 77 -13.20 -21.71 31.94
C ALA A 77 -12.00 -22.68 32.02
N GLY A 78 -11.16 -22.47 33.03
CA GLY A 78 -10.00 -23.31 33.32
C GLY A 78 -9.08 -22.69 34.37
N SER A 79 -9.60 -22.47 35.57
CA SER A 79 -8.81 -22.08 36.75
C SER A 79 -8.06 -23.28 37.32
N LEU A 80 -6.79 -23.05 37.74
CA LEU A 80 -6.08 -23.66 38.88
C LEU A 80 -5.84 -25.20 38.84
N LYS A 81 -4.77 -25.84 39.31
CA LYS A 81 -3.59 -25.56 40.15
C LYS A 81 -2.81 -26.91 40.17
N ILE A 82 -1.48 -27.03 40.29
CA ILE A 82 -0.70 -27.23 41.53
C ILE A 82 0.69 -27.77 41.13
N LYS A 83 1.73 -27.26 41.82
CA LYS A 83 3.11 -27.76 41.85
C LYS A 83 3.21 -29.15 42.48
N ARG A 84 4.17 -29.96 42.03
CA ARG A 84 5.22 -30.56 42.88
C ARG A 84 6.40 -30.95 42.00
#